data_AF-A0A1M2VR80-F1
#
_entry.id   AF-A0A1M2VR80-F1
#
_cell.length_a   1.000
_cell.length_b   1.000
_cell.length_c   1.000
_cell.angle_alpha   90.00
_cell.angle_beta   90.00
_cell.angle_gamma   90.00
#
_symmetry.space_group_name_H-M   'P 1'
#
loop_
_entity.id
_entity.type
_entity.pdbx_description
1 polymer ?
#
loop_
_entity_poly.entity_id
_entity_poly.type
_entity_poly.pdbx_seq_one_letter_code
_entity_poly.pdbx_strand_id
1 'polypeptide(L)'
;MQTFHLAEDSSAVLLDWITSGRKSIGEEWAFSRYYSVNEVFVAGRRIAKDATLLEERDSQAGPLVARTLGETLAPYSCYATVIMYGDLVQDTVRHLSAAYSAITVFKQHGPPALVWSLSTICDGRGCIVRVAAKDTEDVKVWLGKALSDLEHVLGLDIYRRAFS
;
A
#
# COMPACT_ATOMS: atom_id res chain seq x y z
N MET A 1 16.29 -1.22 -1.72
CA MET A 1 15.93 0.12 -2.19
C MET A 1 15.62 0.02 -3.67
N GLN A 2 14.46 0.50 -4.09
CA GLN A 2 14.01 0.54 -5.47
C GLN A 2 13.88 2.01 -5.88
N THR A 3 14.37 2.34 -7.06
CA THR A 3 14.35 3.70 -7.59
C THR A 3 13.82 3.66 -9.01
N PHE A 4 12.75 4.41 -9.26
CA PHE A 4 12.06 4.48 -10.54
C PHE A 4 12.24 5.87 -11.15
N HIS A 5 12.73 5.91 -12.39
CA HIS A 5 12.88 7.14 -13.16
C HIS A 5 11.91 7.13 -14.33
N LEU A 6 11.01 8.10 -14.33
CA LEU A 6 9.97 8.27 -15.34
C LEU A 6 10.27 9.51 -16.19
N ALA A 7 9.96 9.44 -17.48
CA ALA A 7 9.88 10.63 -18.32
C ALA A 7 8.65 11.48 -17.93
N GLU A 8 8.60 12.73 -18.37
CA GLU A 8 7.55 13.68 -17.98
C GLU A 8 6.14 13.23 -18.38
N ASP A 9 6.04 12.58 -19.54
CA ASP A 9 4.83 12.06 -20.17
C ASP A 9 4.53 10.59 -19.83
N SER A 10 5.35 9.96 -19.00
CA SER A 10 5.15 8.57 -18.60
C SER A 10 4.02 8.43 -17.59
N SER A 11 3.31 7.31 -17.67
CA SER A 11 2.37 6.86 -16.64
C SER A 11 2.87 5.59 -15.97
N ALA A 12 2.69 5.47 -14.66
CA ALA A 12 3.13 4.33 -13.88
C ALA A 12 2.18 4.00 -12.73
N VAL A 13 2.06 2.70 -12.44
CA VAL A 13 1.40 2.15 -11.25
C VAL A 13 2.40 1.18 -10.64
N LEU A 14 2.86 1.48 -9.42
CA LEU A 14 3.87 0.71 -8.71
C LEU A 14 3.25 0.15 -7.43
N LEU A 15 3.23 -1.17 -7.30
CA LEU A 15 2.77 -1.87 -6.09
C LEU A 15 3.98 -2.45 -5.34
N ASP A 16 4.12 -2.10 -4.08
CA ASP A 16 4.97 -2.80 -3.12
C ASP A 16 4.08 -3.30 -1.98
N TRP A 17 4.24 -4.56 -1.57
CA TRP A 17 3.48 -5.12 -0.46
C TRP A 17 4.33 -6.04 0.41
N ILE A 18 4.00 -6.07 1.69
CA ILE A 18 4.64 -6.93 2.67
C ILE A 18 3.58 -7.74 3.41
N THR A 19 3.85 -9.02 3.58
CA THR A 19 3.02 -9.94 4.34
C THR A 19 3.69 -10.29 5.67
N SER A 20 2.90 -10.78 6.64
CA SER A 20 3.39 -11.20 7.95
C SER A 20 4.32 -12.42 7.90
N GLY A 21 4.47 -13.06 6.74
CA GLY A 21 5.29 -14.25 6.57
C GLY A 21 4.45 -15.49 6.31
N ARG A 22 4.89 -16.64 6.83
CA ARG A 22 4.27 -17.95 6.59
C ARG A 22 3.22 -18.24 7.67
N LYS A 23 2.09 -17.53 7.58
CA LYS A 23 0.94 -17.67 8.49
C LYS A 23 0.48 -19.14 8.66
N SER A 24 0.58 -19.96 7.61
CA SER A 24 0.20 -21.38 7.64
C SER A 24 1.03 -22.26 8.59
N ILE A 25 2.21 -21.80 9.02
CA ILE A 25 3.07 -22.51 9.98
C ILE A 25 3.32 -21.69 11.25
N GLY A 26 2.52 -20.64 11.49
CA GLY A 26 2.60 -19.80 12.69
C GLY A 26 3.67 -18.72 12.66
N GLU A 27 4.31 -18.47 11.52
CA GLU A 27 5.26 -17.36 11.37
C GLU A 27 4.52 -16.09 10.95
N GLU A 28 4.20 -15.26 11.94
CA GLU A 28 3.56 -13.95 11.75
C GLU A 28 4.43 -12.85 12.36
N TRP A 29 4.97 -11.99 11.50
CA TRP A 29 5.91 -10.92 11.83
C TRP A 29 7.16 -11.42 12.58
N ALA A 30 7.52 -12.69 12.40
CA ALA A 30 8.59 -13.40 13.11
C ALA A 30 9.98 -13.19 12.51
N PHE A 31 10.28 -11.98 12.04
CA PHE A 31 11.60 -11.59 11.52
C PHE A 31 12.20 -10.47 12.37
N SER A 32 13.53 -10.42 12.45
CA SER A 32 14.22 -9.40 13.26
C SER A 32 14.15 -8.01 12.64
N ARG A 33 14.28 -7.91 11.31
CA ARG A 33 14.33 -6.63 10.60
C ARG A 33 13.92 -6.76 9.15
N TYR A 34 13.12 -5.80 8.69
CA TYR A 34 12.78 -5.57 7.30
C TYR A 34 12.90 -4.07 6.99
N TYR A 35 13.61 -3.74 5.91
CA TYR A 35 13.80 -2.37 5.46
C TYR A 35 13.60 -2.26 3.94
N SER A 36 12.55 -1.57 3.52
CA SER A 36 12.25 -1.28 2.12
C SER A 36 12.17 0.22 1.89
N VAL A 37 12.63 0.67 0.73
CA VAL A 37 12.54 2.06 0.29
C VAL A 37 12.19 2.08 -1.19
N ASN A 38 11.14 2.81 -1.54
CA ASN A 38 10.72 3.09 -2.91
C ASN A 38 10.87 4.59 -3.18
N GLU A 39 11.62 4.96 -4.21
CA GLU A 39 11.73 6.35 -4.68
C GLU A 39 11.25 6.46 -6.13
N VAL A 40 10.45 7.47 -6.41
CA VAL A 40 9.94 7.74 -7.77
C VAL A 40 10.33 9.14 -8.18
N PHE A 41 10.93 9.24 -9.36
CA PHE A 41 11.37 10.47 -9.99
C PHE A 41 10.65 10.66 -11.31
N VAL A 42 10.25 11.91 -11.60
CA VAL A 42 9.71 12.31 -12.91
C VAL A 42 10.54 13.47 -13.42
N ALA A 43 11.10 13.34 -14.63
CA ALA A 43 11.97 14.35 -15.24
C ALA A 43 13.08 14.85 -14.28
N GLY A 44 13.68 13.92 -13.52
CA GLY A 44 14.74 14.22 -12.54
C GLY A 44 14.27 14.77 -11.19
N ARG A 45 12.98 15.08 -11.01
CA ARG A 45 12.42 15.55 -9.72
C ARG A 45 11.82 14.38 -8.94
N ARG A 46 12.20 14.22 -7.67
CA ARG A 46 11.59 13.20 -6.79
C ARG A 46 10.15 13.58 -6.47
N ILE A 47 9.20 12.71 -6.83
CA ILE A 47 7.77 12.91 -6.59
C ILE A 47 7.23 12.11 -5.41
N ALA A 48 7.89 10.99 -5.07
CA ALA A 48 7.51 10.15 -3.94
C ALA A 48 8.75 9.47 -3.35
N LYS A 49 8.73 9.32 -2.01
CA LYS A 49 9.64 8.47 -1.25
C LYS A 49 8.83 7.75 -0.18
N ASP A 50 8.76 6.43 -0.28
CA ASP A 50 8.18 5.55 0.74
C ASP A 50 9.31 4.77 1.40
N ALA A 51 9.36 4.76 2.73
CA ALA A 51 10.38 4.06 3.49
C ALA A 51 9.70 3.29 4.63
N THR A 52 9.80 1.96 4.57
CA THR A 52 9.24 1.05 5.56
C THR A 52 10.36 0.39 6.33
N LEU A 53 10.38 0.60 7.65
CA LEU A 53 11.25 -0.09 8.59
C LEU A 53 10.37 -0.84 9.59
N LEU A 54 10.47 -2.16 9.57
CA LEU A 54 9.86 -3.04 10.56
C LEU A 54 11.01 -3.73 11.30
N GLU A 55 11.11 -3.53 12.60
CA GLU A 55 12.22 -4.02 13.40
C GLU A 55 11.66 -4.52 14.72
N GLU A 56 11.97 -5.77 15.04
CA GLU A 56 11.63 -6.35 16.33
C GLU A 56 12.44 -5.59 17.38
N ARG A 57 11.74 -5.03 18.37
CA ARG A 57 12.42 -4.24 19.39
C ARG A 57 12.88 -5.18 20.48
N ASP A 58 14.17 -5.14 20.80
CA ASP A 58 14.64 -5.71 22.05
C ASP A 58 13.87 -5.07 23.20
N SER A 59 13.50 -5.88 24.18
CA SER A 59 12.74 -5.47 25.37
C SER A 59 13.58 -4.47 26.18
N GLN A 60 13.50 -3.20 25.80
CA GLN A 60 14.13 -2.11 26.53
C GLN A 60 13.50 -2.03 27.92
N ALA A 61 14.32 -1.83 28.94
CA ALA A 61 13.92 -1.66 30.32
C ALA A 61 13.18 -0.32 30.52
N GLY A 62 11.92 -0.27 30.08
CA GLY A 62 10.97 0.79 30.37
C GLY A 62 9.84 0.29 31.28
N PRO A 63 9.05 1.19 31.88
CA PRO A 63 7.95 0.80 32.77
C PRO A 63 6.76 0.14 32.04
N LEU A 64 6.79 0.06 30.71
CA LEU A 64 5.75 -0.51 29.86
C LEU A 64 6.26 -1.82 29.24
N VAL A 65 5.40 -2.84 29.20
CA VAL A 65 5.67 -4.08 28.47
C VAL A 65 5.91 -3.75 27.00
N ALA A 66 7.11 -4.08 26.50
CA ALA A 66 7.44 -3.92 25.10
C ALA A 66 6.54 -4.85 24.26
N ARG A 67 5.79 -4.27 23.32
CA ARG A 67 5.01 -5.05 22.37
C ARG A 67 5.93 -5.63 21.30
N THR A 68 5.68 -6.88 20.92
CA THR A 68 6.36 -7.50 19.78
C THR A 68 5.97 -6.77 18.48
N LEU A 69 6.73 -7.00 17.41
CA LEU A 69 6.37 -6.50 16.09
C LEU A 69 4.97 -6.99 15.67
N GLY A 70 4.68 -8.27 15.92
CA GLY A 70 3.38 -8.86 15.64
C GLY A 70 2.23 -8.19 16.40
N GLU A 71 2.41 -7.90 17.68
CA GLU A 71 1.41 -7.20 18.50
C GLU A 71 1.21 -5.74 18.05
N THR A 72 2.24 -5.11 17.49
CA THR A 72 2.18 -3.73 16.99
C THR A 72 1.43 -3.65 15.66
N LEU A 73 1.61 -4.64 14.79
CA LEU A 73 0.99 -4.70 13.46
C LEU A 73 -0.37 -5.41 13.46
N ALA A 74 -0.75 -6.04 14.57
CA ALA A 74 -2.04 -6.66 14.73
C ALA A 74 -3.18 -5.65 14.53
N PRO A 75 -4.30 -6.06 13.88
CA PRO A 75 -4.60 -7.42 13.42
C PRO A 75 -4.22 -7.68 11.95
N TYR A 76 -3.42 -6.82 11.32
CA TYR A 76 -3.18 -6.88 9.89
C TYR A 76 -1.97 -7.75 9.55
N SER A 77 -2.13 -8.57 8.51
CA SER A 77 -1.11 -9.49 8.03
C SER A 77 -0.55 -9.09 6.66
N CYS A 78 -1.14 -8.09 5.99
CA CYS A 78 -0.64 -7.58 4.73
C CYS A 78 -0.74 -6.06 4.70
N TYR A 79 0.32 -5.41 4.26
CA TYR A 79 0.41 -3.97 4.04
C TYR A 79 0.87 -3.72 2.61
N ALA A 80 0.12 -2.92 1.84
CA ALA A 80 0.44 -2.59 0.47
C ALA A 80 0.52 -1.07 0.29
N THR A 81 1.49 -0.63 -0.50
CA THR A 81 1.67 0.74 -0.98
C THR A 81 1.57 0.72 -2.49
N VAL A 82 0.62 1.49 -3.04
CA VAL A 82 0.48 1.74 -4.47
C VAL A 82 0.88 3.18 -4.75
N ILE A 83 1.85 3.40 -5.63
CA ILE A 83 2.24 4.73 -6.11
C ILE A 83 1.80 4.85 -7.58
N MET A 84 0.97 5.84 -7.88
CA MET A 84 0.45 6.10 -9.22
C MET A 84 0.83 7.50 -9.68
N TYR A 85 1.21 7.63 -10.94
CA TYR A 85 1.53 8.90 -11.58
C TYR A 85 1.23 8.86 -13.07
N GLY A 86 0.79 9.99 -13.64
CA GLY A 86 0.68 10.21 -15.08
C GLY A 86 -0.75 10.33 -15.59
N ASP A 87 -0.88 10.58 -16.89
CA ASP A 87 -2.17 10.88 -17.52
C ASP A 87 -3.08 9.65 -17.64
N LEU A 88 -2.50 8.47 -17.87
CA LEU A 88 -3.28 7.23 -18.03
C LEU A 88 -3.95 6.76 -16.73
N VAL A 89 -3.53 7.26 -15.57
CA VAL A 89 -4.08 6.86 -14.25
C VAL A 89 -5.06 7.89 -13.69
N GLN A 90 -5.34 9.00 -14.39
CA GLN A 90 -6.13 10.11 -13.86
C GLN A 90 -7.56 9.71 -13.49
N ASP A 91 -8.17 8.81 -14.26
CA ASP A 91 -9.52 8.32 -13.97
C ASP A 91 -9.54 7.56 -12.65
N THR A 92 -8.58 6.66 -12.46
CA THR A 92 -8.36 5.93 -11.21
C THR A 92 -8.08 6.87 -10.03
N VAL A 93 -7.22 7.87 -10.21
CA VAL A 93 -6.89 8.86 -9.16
C VAL A 93 -8.14 9.64 -8.74
N ARG A 94 -8.97 10.08 -9.69
CA ARG A 94 -10.21 10.81 -9.41
C ARG A 94 -11.22 9.93 -8.69
N HIS A 95 -11.42 8.70 -9.16
CA HIS A 95 -12.33 7.74 -8.55
C HIS A 95 -11.92 7.44 -7.09
N LEU A 96 -10.65 7.11 -6.85
CA LEU A 96 -10.15 6.85 -5.51
C LEU A 96 -10.24 8.07 -4.59
N SER A 97 -9.95 9.27 -5.12
CA SER A 97 -10.06 10.51 -4.34
C SER A 97 -11.51 10.80 -3.92
N ALA A 98 -12.47 10.56 -4.82
CA ALA A 98 -13.89 10.67 -4.50
C ALA A 98 -14.32 9.62 -3.46
N ALA A 99 -13.91 8.36 -3.64
CA ALA A 99 -14.19 7.28 -2.70
C ALA A 99 -13.61 7.57 -1.30
N TYR A 100 -12.38 8.08 -1.24
CA TYR A 100 -11.72 8.44 0.02
C TYR A 100 -12.42 9.61 0.71
N SER A 101 -12.82 10.63 -0.06
CA SER A 101 -13.52 11.82 0.48
C SER A 101 -14.92 11.49 1.01
N ALA A 102 -15.54 10.42 0.54
CA ALA A 102 -16.83 9.93 1.02
C ALA A 102 -16.74 9.11 2.32
N ILE A 103 -15.52 8.77 2.77
CA ILE A 103 -15.34 7.99 3.99
C ILE A 103 -15.77 8.83 5.20
N THR A 104 -16.69 8.26 5.97
CA THR A 104 -17.13 8.80 7.25
C THR A 104 -16.64 7.89 8.38
N VAL A 105 -15.96 8.47 9.36
CA VAL A 105 -15.37 7.73 10.48
C VAL A 105 -16.42 7.60 11.59
N PHE A 106 -16.97 6.40 11.73
CA PHE A 106 -17.87 6.06 12.83
C PHE A 106 -17.17 5.22 13.89
N LYS A 107 -17.73 5.19 15.10
CA LYS A 107 -17.25 4.31 16.17
C LYS A 107 -17.42 2.84 15.74
N GLN A 108 -16.32 2.10 15.73
CA GLN A 108 -16.32 0.68 15.38
C GLN A 108 -16.20 -0.20 16.64
N HIS A 109 -16.82 -1.38 16.60
CA HIS A 109 -16.76 -2.37 17.69
C HIS A 109 -15.44 -3.16 17.72
N GLY A 110 -14.60 -2.99 16.71
CA GLY A 110 -13.27 -3.60 16.59
C GLY A 110 -12.61 -3.17 15.29
N PRO A 111 -11.35 -3.56 15.04
CA PRO A 111 -10.64 -3.19 13.82
C PRO A 111 -11.31 -3.83 12.60
N PRO A 112 -11.51 -3.06 11.51
CA PRO A 112 -12.14 -3.56 10.30
C PRO A 112 -11.24 -4.58 9.61
N ALA A 113 -11.79 -5.38 8.69
CA ALA A 113 -11.03 -6.37 7.93
C ALA A 113 -9.91 -5.74 7.09
N LEU A 114 -10.17 -4.55 6.56
CA LEU A 114 -9.26 -3.77 5.74
C LEU A 114 -9.39 -2.29 6.09
N VAL A 115 -8.26 -1.59 6.14
CA VAL A 115 -8.17 -0.13 6.15
C VAL A 115 -7.35 0.33 4.96
N TRP A 116 -7.64 1.53 4.48
CA TRP A 116 -6.86 2.15 3.44
C TRP A 116 -6.82 3.67 3.60
N SER A 117 -5.84 4.28 2.96
CA SER A 117 -5.66 5.73 2.92
C SER A 117 -5.18 6.17 1.55
N LEU A 118 -5.40 7.44 1.23
CA LEU A 118 -4.96 8.05 -0.01
C LEU A 118 -4.27 9.40 0.27
N SER A 119 -3.22 9.68 -0.48
CA SER A 119 -2.56 10.99 -0.50
C SER A 119 -2.28 11.39 -1.95
N THR A 120 -2.79 12.53 -2.39
CA THR A 120 -2.47 13.07 -3.71
C THR A 120 -1.05 13.62 -3.74
N ILE A 121 -0.40 13.52 -4.91
CA ILE A 121 0.95 14.06 -5.16
C ILE A 121 0.96 14.83 -6.47
N CYS A 122 1.93 15.72 -6.64
CA CYS A 122 2.13 16.51 -7.86
C CYS A 122 0.83 17.20 -8.34
N ASP A 123 0.16 17.91 -7.44
CA ASP A 123 -1.06 18.67 -7.72
C ASP A 123 -2.18 17.81 -8.34
N GLY A 124 -2.28 16.55 -7.92
CA GLY A 124 -3.30 15.60 -8.39
C GLY A 124 -2.89 14.77 -9.60
N ARG A 125 -1.72 15.00 -10.20
CA ARG A 125 -1.20 14.14 -11.30
C ARG A 125 -0.84 12.72 -10.86
N GLY A 126 -0.81 12.46 -9.56
CA GLY A 126 -0.61 11.13 -9.01
C GLY A 126 -1.20 11.00 -7.62
N CYS A 127 -1.13 9.78 -7.08
CA CYS A 127 -1.46 9.54 -5.68
C CYS A 127 -0.68 8.36 -5.10
N ILE A 128 -0.66 8.29 -3.78
CA ILE A 128 -0.16 7.16 -3.00
C ILE A 128 -1.35 6.58 -2.25
N VAL A 129 -1.63 5.30 -2.48
CA VAL A 129 -2.63 4.52 -1.74
C VAL A 129 -1.89 3.59 -0.80
N ARG A 130 -2.30 3.55 0.47
CA ARG A 130 -1.80 2.55 1.43
C ARG A 130 -2.96 1.72 1.93
N VAL A 131 -2.78 0.41 1.97
CA VAL A 131 -3.81 -0.56 2.35
C VAL A 131 -3.23 -1.49 3.41
N ALA A 132 -4.01 -1.82 4.43
CA ALA A 132 -3.67 -2.88 5.39
C ALA A 132 -4.89 -3.79 5.59
N ALA A 133 -4.69 -5.10 5.57
CA ALA A 133 -5.78 -6.06 5.76
C ALA A 133 -5.38 -7.29 6.58
N LYS A 134 -6.38 -7.97 7.13
CA LYS A 134 -6.20 -9.16 7.99
C LYS A 134 -5.68 -10.36 7.20
N ASP A 135 -5.93 -10.39 5.89
CA ASP A 135 -5.43 -11.40 4.96
C ASP A 135 -4.95 -10.75 3.64
N THR A 136 -3.93 -11.35 3.02
CA THR A 136 -3.37 -10.86 1.75
C THR A 136 -4.41 -10.87 0.61
N GLU A 137 -5.33 -11.84 0.62
CA GLU A 137 -6.38 -11.95 -0.38
C GLU A 137 -7.35 -10.75 -0.33
N ASP A 138 -7.66 -10.24 0.86
CA ASP A 138 -8.50 -9.04 1.01
C ASP A 138 -7.86 -7.83 0.33
N VAL A 139 -6.53 -7.68 0.43
CA VAL A 139 -5.78 -6.61 -0.26
C VAL A 139 -5.86 -6.80 -1.78
N LYS A 140 -5.65 -8.02 -2.27
CA LYS A 140 -5.70 -8.32 -3.72
C LYS A 140 -7.08 -8.03 -4.30
N VAL A 141 -8.14 -8.53 -3.67
CA VAL A 141 -9.53 -8.31 -4.08
C VAL A 141 -9.90 -6.83 -4.02
N TRP A 142 -9.48 -6.13 -2.97
CA TRP A 142 -9.72 -4.70 -2.83
C TRP A 142 -9.00 -3.91 -3.91
N LEU A 143 -7.70 -4.18 -4.16
CA LEU A 143 -6.93 -3.52 -5.21
C LEU A 143 -7.51 -3.75 -6.60
N GLY A 144 -7.98 -4.97 -6.89
CA GLY A 144 -8.71 -5.22 -8.13
C GLY A 144 -9.92 -4.29 -8.25
N LYS A 145 -10.81 -4.24 -7.26
CA LYS A 145 -11.97 -3.33 -7.33
C LYS A 145 -11.58 -1.85 -7.40
N ALA A 146 -10.57 -1.45 -6.62
CA ALA A 146 -10.11 -0.07 -6.49
C ALA A 146 -9.40 0.46 -7.75
N LEU A 147 -8.80 -0.44 -8.54
CA LEU A 147 -8.02 -0.10 -9.73
C LEU A 147 -8.74 -0.50 -11.03
N SER A 148 -10.06 -0.70 -10.99
CA SER A 148 -10.86 -1.18 -12.14
C SER A 148 -10.74 -0.29 -13.37
N ASP A 149 -10.55 1.01 -13.19
CA ASP A 149 -10.39 1.96 -14.31
C ASP A 149 -9.15 1.65 -15.17
N LEU A 150 -8.15 0.94 -14.61
CA LEU A 150 -6.96 0.51 -15.36
C LEU A 150 -7.26 -0.58 -16.38
N GLU A 151 -8.41 -1.27 -16.29
CA GLU A 151 -8.83 -2.26 -17.29
C GLU A 151 -8.90 -1.63 -18.69
N HIS A 152 -9.38 -0.38 -18.77
CA HIS A 152 -9.47 0.36 -20.03
C HIS A 152 -8.09 0.72 -20.62
N VAL A 153 -7.06 0.79 -19.78
CA VAL A 153 -5.69 1.14 -20.17
C VAL A 153 -4.88 -0.10 -20.53
N LEU A 154 -4.96 -1.15 -19.71
CA LEU A 154 -4.16 -2.37 -19.83
C LEU A 154 -4.80 -3.42 -20.74
N GLY A 155 -6.12 -3.33 -20.95
CA GLY A 155 -6.92 -4.39 -21.55
C GLY A 155 -7.31 -5.48 -20.55
N LEU A 156 -8.44 -6.15 -20.85
CA LEU A 156 -9.09 -7.13 -19.97
C LEU A 156 -8.16 -8.28 -19.55
N ASP A 157 -7.37 -8.83 -20.47
CA ASP A 157 -6.56 -10.01 -20.21
C ASP A 157 -5.40 -9.72 -19.25
N ILE A 158 -4.71 -8.59 -19.45
CA ILE A 158 -3.60 -8.16 -18.58
C ILE A 158 -4.13 -7.80 -17.20
N TYR A 159 -5.23 -7.05 -17.17
CA TYR A 159 -5.89 -6.67 -15.93
C TYR A 159 -6.32 -7.90 -15.12
N ARG A 160 -7.01 -8.86 -15.75
CA ARG A 160 -7.40 -10.12 -15.09
C ARG A 160 -6.18 -10.89 -14.62
N ARG A 161 -5.13 -11.02 -15.42
CA ARG A 161 -3.92 -11.73 -14.99
C ARG A 161 -3.25 -11.09 -13.77
N ALA A 162 -3.35 -9.77 -13.61
CA ALA A 162 -2.80 -9.08 -12.45
C ALA A 162 -3.60 -9.32 -11.16
N PHE A 163 -4.91 -9.57 -11.26
CA PHE A 163 -5.82 -9.68 -10.11
C PHE A 163 -6.54 -11.03 -9.97
N SER A 164 -6.34 -11.98 -10.89
CA SER A 164 -6.84 -13.36 -10.85
C SER A 164 -6.06 -14.21 -9.87
#